data_AF-A0A1S2LRT6-F1
#
_entry.id   AF-A0A1S2LRT6-F1
#
_cell.length_a   1.000
_cell.length_b   1.000
_cell.length_c   1.000
_cell.angle_alpha   90.00
_cell.angle_beta   90.00
_cell.angle_gamma   90.00
#
_symmetry.space_group_name_H-M   'P 1'
#
loop_
_entity.id
_entity.type
_entity.pdbx_description
1 polymer ?
#
loop_
_entity_poly.entity_id
_entity_poly.type
_entity_poly.pdbx_seq_one_letter_code
_entity_poly.pdbx_strand_id
1 'polypeptide(L)'
;MKYVLKRQVKKAKLVGMSNSSQLWLQNMKDEWIHDIYEESDIHYGRIYSVHESFHHISTSITGFFQDEDTKKWIYVENGQASKVITKENNKPFGWEEDLQNLMVKEIKFKKI
;
A
#
# COMPACT_ATOMS: atom_id res chain seq x y z
N MET A 1 -14.30 13.50 -16.86
CA MET A 1 -12.95 12.97 -17.17
C MET A 1 -12.84 11.57 -16.59
N LYS A 2 -12.63 10.55 -17.42
CA LYS A 2 -12.32 9.18 -16.98
C LYS A 2 -10.81 9.12 -16.80
N TYR A 3 -10.31 8.98 -15.58
CA TYR A 3 -8.88 8.78 -15.33
C TYR A 3 -8.48 7.40 -15.89
N VAL A 4 -7.84 7.38 -17.05
CA VAL A 4 -7.24 6.15 -17.58
C VAL A 4 -5.87 6.01 -16.91
N LEU A 5 -5.85 5.26 -15.81
CA LEU A 5 -4.62 4.85 -15.15
C LEU A 5 -3.73 4.13 -16.18
N LYS A 6 -2.57 4.70 -16.53
CA LYS A 6 -1.48 3.93 -17.15
C LYS A 6 -1.01 2.94 -16.09
N ARG A 7 -1.67 1.78 -16.07
CA ARG A 7 -1.63 0.76 -15.03
C ARG A 7 -0.27 0.06 -14.98
N GLN A 8 0.67 0.63 -14.25
CA GLN A 8 1.82 -0.12 -13.75
C GLN A 8 1.33 -0.87 -12.51
N VAL A 9 1.07 -2.16 -12.70
CA VAL A 9 0.54 -3.07 -11.68
C VAL A 9 1.59 -4.10 -11.36
N LYS A 10 1.81 -4.34 -10.08
CA LYS A 10 2.74 -5.38 -9.61
C LYS A 10 2.13 -6.15 -8.47
N LYS A 11 2.36 -7.46 -8.47
CA LYS A 11 2.07 -8.30 -7.30
C LYS A 11 3.12 -8.03 -6.22
N ALA A 12 2.65 -7.79 -5.02
CA ALA A 12 3.47 -7.49 -3.86
C ALA A 12 2.77 -8.04 -2.62
N LYS A 13 3.49 -8.06 -1.50
CA LYS A 13 2.91 -8.32 -0.19
C LYS A 13 3.20 -7.13 0.73
N LEU A 14 2.25 -6.80 1.60
CA LEU A 14 2.46 -5.89 2.71
C LEU A 14 2.71 -6.73 3.96
N VAL A 15 3.80 -6.48 4.65
CA VAL A 15 4.24 -7.25 5.83
C VAL A 15 4.47 -6.30 6.99
N GLY A 16 3.99 -6.66 8.18
CA GLY A 16 4.32 -5.95 9.41
C GLY A 16 4.01 -6.81 10.62
N MET A 17 4.48 -6.38 11.78
CA MET A 17 4.15 -7.07 13.04
C MET A 17 2.66 -6.87 13.37
N SER A 18 2.02 -7.86 14.00
CA SER A 18 0.59 -7.80 14.35
C SER A 18 0.27 -6.65 15.32
N ASN A 19 1.19 -6.31 16.22
CA ASN A 19 1.07 -5.17 17.14
C ASN A 19 1.51 -3.82 16.53
N SER A 20 2.04 -3.82 15.29
CA SER A 20 2.51 -2.60 14.64
C SER A 20 1.39 -1.93 13.86
N SER A 21 1.38 -0.59 13.90
CA SER A 21 0.53 0.24 13.05
C SER A 21 1.04 0.33 11.62
N GLN A 22 2.21 -0.22 11.30
CA GLN A 22 2.87 -0.07 10.01
C GLN A 22 3.00 -1.39 9.27
N LEU A 23 2.92 -1.29 7.94
CA LEU A 23 3.15 -2.36 6.98
C LEU A 23 4.20 -1.90 5.96
N TRP A 24 5.00 -2.83 5.48
CA TRP A 24 6.08 -2.59 4.53
C TRP A 24 5.86 -3.41 3.27
N LEU A 25 6.06 -2.78 2.11
CA LEU A 25 5.92 -3.39 0.80
C LEU A 25 7.14 -4.28 0.52
N GLN A 26 6.88 -5.54 0.18
CA GLN A 26 7.88 -6.49 -0.26
C GLN A 26 7.50 -7.12 -1.60
N ASN A 27 8.51 -7.62 -2.32
CA ASN A 27 8.27 -8.41 -3.52
C ASN A 27 7.70 -9.78 -3.16
N MET A 28 6.85 -10.32 -4.04
CA MET A 28 6.29 -11.66 -3.85
C MET A 28 7.35 -12.77 -3.82
N LYS A 29 8.43 -12.60 -4.59
CA LYS A 29 9.49 -13.61 -4.75
C LYS A 29 10.59 -13.50 -3.69
N ASP A 30 10.58 -12.45 -2.89
CA ASP A 30 11.55 -12.30 -1.81
C ASP A 30 11.05 -13.12 -0.62
N GLU A 31 11.64 -14.32 -0.47
CA GLU A 31 11.40 -15.27 0.63
C GLU A 31 12.23 -14.95 1.88
N TRP A 32 12.81 -13.74 1.97
CA TRP A 32 13.56 -13.29 3.15
C TRP A 32 12.62 -13.03 4.33
N ILE A 33 12.17 -14.11 4.95
CA ILE A 33 11.57 -14.12 6.27
C ILE A 33 12.25 -15.30 6.99
N HIS A 34 13.55 -15.12 7.30
CA HIS A 34 14.32 -16.13 8.02
C HIS A 34 13.95 -16.24 9.50
N ASP A 35 13.01 -15.42 9.98
CA ASP A 35 12.48 -15.54 11.33
C ASP A 35 10.98 -15.78 11.26
N ILE A 36 10.62 -16.97 11.69
CA ILE A 36 9.28 -17.40 12.07
C ILE A 36 8.63 -16.27 12.90
N TYR A 37 7.54 -15.70 12.41
CA TYR A 37 6.72 -14.79 13.19
C TYR A 37 5.37 -15.46 13.43
N GLU A 38 5.18 -15.99 14.64
CA GLU A 38 3.85 -16.31 15.15
C GLU A 38 2.94 -15.06 15.24
N GLU A 39 3.50 -13.85 15.10
CA GLU A 39 2.79 -12.56 15.18
C GLU A 39 3.13 -11.58 14.02
N SER A 40 3.14 -12.06 12.78
CA SER A 40 3.21 -11.17 11.59
C SER A 40 1.90 -11.13 10.82
N ASP A 41 1.49 -9.92 10.44
CA ASP A 41 0.40 -9.69 9.51
C ASP A 41 0.98 -9.63 8.08
N ILE A 42 0.57 -10.56 7.24
CA ILE A 42 0.96 -10.62 5.84
C ILE A 42 -0.29 -10.46 4.97
N HIS A 43 -0.28 -9.43 4.14
CA HIS A 43 -1.34 -9.12 3.19
C HIS A 43 -0.82 -9.30 1.77
N TYR A 44 -1.38 -10.26 1.05
CA TYR A 44 -1.03 -10.48 -0.35
C TYR A 44 -1.86 -9.59 -1.25
N GLY A 45 -1.27 -9.06 -2.33
CA GLY A 45 -2.00 -8.10 -3.12
C GLY A 45 -1.32 -7.58 -4.36
N ARG A 46 -1.88 -6.49 -4.88
CA ARG A 46 -1.36 -5.76 -6.02
C ARG A 46 -1.20 -4.30 -5.68
N ILE A 47 -0.03 -3.74 -5.99
CA ILE A 47 0.20 -2.29 -5.94
C ILE A 47 0.00 -1.68 -7.31
N TYR A 48 -0.67 -0.54 -7.31
CA TYR A 48 -0.99 0.28 -8.47
C TYR A 48 -0.36 1.66 -8.26
N SER A 49 0.42 2.14 -9.22
CA SER A 49 0.85 3.54 -9.22
C SER A 49 0.07 4.35 -10.25
N VAL A 50 -0.24 5.58 -9.86
CA VAL A 50 -0.95 6.56 -10.71
C VAL A 50 0.05 7.50 -11.39
N HIS A 51 1.17 7.77 -10.73
CA HIS A 51 2.10 8.84 -11.11
C HIS A 51 3.36 8.32 -11.78
N GLU A 52 3.88 7.16 -11.35
CA GLU A 52 5.20 6.70 -11.75
C GLU A 52 5.20 5.24 -12.21
N SER A 53 5.95 4.96 -13.28
CA SER A 53 6.32 3.59 -13.59
C SER A 53 7.41 3.16 -12.63
N PHE A 54 7.22 2.05 -11.93
CA PHE A 54 8.19 1.55 -10.98
C PHE A 54 8.84 0.28 -11.50
N HIS A 55 10.12 0.11 -11.16
CA HIS A 55 10.87 -1.07 -11.55
C HIS A 55 10.30 -2.33 -10.89
N HIS A 56 10.35 -3.46 -11.58
CA HIS A 56 9.71 -4.71 -11.13
C HIS A 56 10.23 -5.22 -9.77
N ILE A 57 11.46 -4.89 -9.37
CA ILE A 57 12.03 -5.26 -8.05
C ILE A 57 11.90 -4.15 -6.99
N SER A 58 11.44 -2.94 -7.35
CA SER A 58 11.41 -1.81 -6.42
C SER A 58 10.42 -2.06 -5.28
N THR A 59 10.84 -1.81 -4.04
CA THR A 59 9.98 -1.79 -2.86
C THR A 59 9.63 -0.36 -2.42
N SER A 60 10.46 0.61 -2.77
CA SER A 60 10.18 2.06 -2.64
C SER A 60 9.19 2.52 -3.69
N ILE A 61 7.91 2.16 -3.49
CA ILE A 61 6.81 2.51 -4.40
C ILE A 61 5.79 3.35 -3.64
N THR A 62 5.34 4.44 -4.27
CA THR A 62 4.18 5.21 -3.82
C THR A 62 2.98 4.91 -4.72
N GLY A 63 1.86 4.53 -4.12
CA GLY A 63 0.67 4.13 -4.84
C GLY A 63 -0.42 3.55 -3.95
N PHE A 64 -1.31 2.78 -4.55
CA PHE A 64 -2.45 2.16 -3.89
C PHE A 64 -2.29 0.65 -3.94
N PHE A 65 -2.35 0.01 -2.78
CA PHE A 65 -2.31 -1.44 -2.66
C PHE A 65 -3.73 -1.97 -2.47
N GLN A 66 -4.07 -3.03 -3.19
CA GLN A 66 -5.29 -3.80 -3.00
C GLN A 66 -4.96 -5.16 -2.43
N ASP A 67 -5.57 -5.47 -1.29
CA ASP A 67 -5.49 -6.77 -0.66
C ASP A 67 -6.28 -7.82 -1.47
N GLU A 68 -5.70 -9.01 -1.64
CA GLU A 68 -6.31 -10.07 -2.44
C GLU A 68 -7.48 -10.74 -1.73
N ASP A 69 -7.45 -10.83 -0.40
CA ASP A 69 -8.47 -11.54 0.38
C ASP A 69 -9.69 -10.67 0.65
N THR A 70 -9.45 -9.49 1.21
CA THR A 70 -10.51 -8.55 1.64
C THR A 70 -10.96 -7.61 0.53
N LYS A 71 -10.18 -7.49 -0.56
CA LYS A 71 -10.37 -6.50 -1.65
C LYS A 71 -10.28 -5.03 -1.21
N LYS A 72 -9.95 -4.78 0.05
CA LYS A 72 -9.75 -3.43 0.59
C LYS A 72 -8.48 -2.82 0.03
N TRP A 73 -8.44 -1.50 0.09
CA TRP A 73 -7.38 -0.67 -0.43
C TRP A 73 -6.64 0.03 0.70
N ILE A 74 -5.36 0.22 0.53
CA ILE A 74 -4.53 1.04 1.42
C ILE A 74 -3.55 1.85 0.60
N TYR A 75 -3.26 3.06 1.03
CA TYR A 75 -2.23 3.88 0.40
C TYR A 75 -0.84 3.47 0.91
N VAL A 76 0.10 3.42 -0.02
CA VAL A 76 1.50 3.11 0.22
C VAL A 76 2.32 4.33 -0.17
N GLU A 77 3.17 4.81 0.74
CA GLU A 77 4.09 5.92 0.54
C GLU A 77 5.51 5.41 0.71
N ASN A 78 6.34 5.48 -0.34
CA ASN A 78 7.73 5.03 -0.31
C ASN A 78 7.90 3.60 0.25
N GLY A 79 6.99 2.69 -0.12
CA GLY A 79 7.00 1.31 0.36
C GLY A 79 6.43 1.10 1.77
N GLN A 80 5.89 2.12 2.42
CA GLN A 80 5.31 2.03 3.76
C GLN A 80 3.81 2.31 3.72
N ALA A 81 3.03 1.55 4.49
CA ALA A 81 1.59 1.77 4.68
C ALA A 81 1.25 1.82 6.18
N SER A 82 0.28 2.65 6.57
CA SER A 82 -0.18 2.74 7.96
C SER A 82 -1.57 2.12 8.09
N LYS A 83 -1.70 1.13 8.98
CA LYS A 83 -2.97 0.48 9.37
C LYS A 83 -3.89 1.45 10.11
N VAL A 84 -3.32 2.43 10.81
CA VAL A 84 -4.06 3.32 11.72
C VAL A 84 -3.97 4.77 11.25
N ILE A 85 -5.05 5.52 11.42
CA ILE A 85 -5.07 6.98 11.20
C ILE A 85 -4.29 7.61 12.34
N THR A 86 -3.08 8.11 12.08
CA THR A 86 -2.39 8.97 13.04
C THR A 86 -3.03 10.36 12.98
N LYS A 87 -3.40 10.90 14.15
CA LYS A 87 -4.09 12.20 14.28
C LYS A 87 -3.32 13.38 13.69
N GLU A 88 -2.05 13.19 13.33
CA GLU A 88 -1.13 14.28 13.02
C GLU A 88 -0.99 14.61 11.54
N ASN A 89 -1.56 13.87 10.60
CA ASN A 89 -1.40 14.23 9.19
C ASN A 89 -2.64 13.86 8.37
N ASN A 90 -3.12 14.80 7.55
CA ASN A 90 -4.17 14.63 6.53
C ASN A 90 -3.83 13.59 5.43
N LYS A 91 -2.89 12.68 5.69
CA LYS A 91 -2.45 11.63 4.76
C LYS A 91 -3.55 10.57 4.61
N PRO A 92 -3.68 9.94 3.43
CA PRO A 92 -4.56 8.80 3.23
C PRO A 92 -4.02 7.58 4.01
N PHE A 93 -4.58 7.32 5.20
CA PHE A 93 -4.22 6.18 6.04
C PHE A 93 -5.39 5.21 6.20
N GLY A 94 -5.05 3.96 6.57
CA GLY A 94 -6.02 2.91 6.88
C GLY A 94 -6.53 2.17 5.65
N TRP A 95 -7.18 1.05 5.94
CA TRP A 95 -7.89 0.26 4.95
C TRP A 95 -9.20 0.94 4.56
N GLU A 96 -9.48 0.97 3.26
CA GLU A 96 -10.66 1.58 2.66
C GLU A 96 -11.34 0.60 1.71
N GLU A 97 -12.67 0.65 1.64
CA GLU A 97 -13.43 -0.22 0.73
C GLU A 97 -13.32 0.24 -0.74
N ASP A 98 -13.15 1.54 -0.97
CA ASP A 98 -13.11 2.14 -2.32
C ASP A 98 -11.81 2.91 -2.57
N LEU A 99 -11.14 2.59 -3.69
CA LEU A 99 -9.97 3.30 -4.20
C LEU A 99 -10.27 4.80 -4.40
N GLN A 100 -11.47 5.18 -4.82
CA GLN A 100 -11.82 6.58 -5.06
C GLN A 100 -11.67 7.41 -3.79
N ASN A 101 -12.04 6.85 -2.62
CA ASN A 101 -11.91 7.52 -1.34
C ASN A 101 -10.43 7.82 -1.03
N LEU A 102 -9.54 6.86 -1.28
CA LEU A 102 -8.09 7.05 -1.09
C LEU A 102 -7.52 8.08 -2.07
N MET A 103 -7.92 8.04 -3.34
CA MET A 103 -7.47 9.02 -4.33
C MET A 103 -7.90 10.45 -3.98
N VAL A 104 -9.14 10.63 -3.52
CA VAL A 104 -9.63 11.94 -3.07
C VAL A 104 -8.82 12.43 -1.86
N LYS A 105 -8.51 11.55 -0.90
CA LYS A 105 -7.65 11.89 0.25
C LYS A 105 -6.23 12.27 -0.19
N GLU A 106 -5.62 11.53 -1.11
CA GLU A 106 -4.29 11.83 -1.67
C GLU A 106 -4.27 13.21 -2.36
N ILE A 107 -5.27 13.51 -3.20
CA ILE A 107 -5.38 14.79 -3.91
C ILE A 107 -5.54 15.95 -2.93
N LYS A 108 -6.37 15.78 -1.89
CA LYS A 108 -6.54 16.80 -0.85
C LYS A 108 -5.25 17.05 -0.09
N PHE A 109 -4.49 15.99 0.23
CA PHE A 109 -3.22 16.10 0.92
C PHE A 109 -2.17 16.84 0.09
N LYS A 110 -2.02 16.51 -1.20
CA LYS A 110 -1.04 17.15 -2.11
C LYS A 110 -1.33 18.62 -2.46
N LYS A 111 -2.54 19.12 -2.18
CA LYS A 111 -2.94 20.52 -2.44
C LYS A 111 -2.61 21.46 -1.28
N ILE A 112 -2.22 20.93 -0.13
CA ILE A 112 -1.74 21.66 1.05
C ILE A 112 -0.21 21.74 0.95
#